data_AF-A0A7Y4ZSL2-F1
#
_entry.id   AF-A0A7Y4ZSL2-F1
#
_cell.length_a   1.000
_cell.length_b   1.000
_cell.length_c   1.000
_cell.angle_alpha   90.00
_cell.angle_beta   90.00
_cell.angle_gamma   90.00
#
_symmetry.space_group_name_H-M   'P 1'
#
loop_
_entity.id
_entity.type
_entity.pdbx_description
1 polymer ?
#
loop_
_entity_poly.entity_id
_entity_poly.type
_entity_poly.pdbx_seq_one_letter_code
_entity_poly.pdbx_strand_id
1 'polypeptide(L)'
;MRRPFAVVPFALLLGAAVCSKPTSGVAPDASAPGDAAARAADAGPDAAEEVHSVYPDLEGAPEPLALRLCAALHEAPEARRAECCHEPKGVVMASECTRMLTAALRSKAVTVLEADIEACTTALARTYAGCDWVGPFPPDLPAACHGLVKGTIPLGQRCRSALECAGKARCKGVGPTTLGTCAAAGEAGDSCGGTVDPLGTFVRATDLEKEHPACSGYCARFKCAVPAAKDAACTQSRDCEAGLQCIGKKCIAKDPAKEGEACPGSVCEPGLSCLQGKCVARRAEGQRCTTDFECMGGCVKAADAGATTAGKCAMKCGIR
;
A
#
# COMPACT_ATOMS: atom_id res chain seq x y z
N MET A 1 3.12 43.32 30.31
CA MET A 1 4.58 43.34 30.56
C MET A 1 5.28 42.69 29.38
N ARG A 2 5.91 43.50 28.51
CA ARG A 2 6.58 43.05 27.27
C ARG A 2 8.02 42.64 27.63
N ARG A 3 8.41 41.41 27.29
CA ARG A 3 9.81 40.94 27.39
C ARG A 3 10.54 41.23 26.07
N PRO A 4 11.78 41.75 26.09
CA PRO A 4 12.56 41.96 24.88
C PRO A 4 13.18 40.65 24.40
N PHE A 5 13.12 40.42 23.08
CA PHE A 5 13.83 39.34 22.40
C PHE A 5 15.31 39.72 22.25
N ALA A 6 16.20 38.87 22.74
CA ALA A 6 17.63 38.98 22.52
C ALA A 6 17.97 38.43 21.12
N VAL A 7 18.64 39.26 20.31
CA VAL A 7 19.19 38.92 19.01
C VAL A 7 20.56 38.25 19.23
N VAL A 8 20.74 37.03 18.73
CA VAL A 8 22.02 36.31 18.75
C VAL A 8 22.69 36.45 17.37
N PRO A 9 23.97 36.84 17.27
CA PRO A 9 24.65 36.95 15.99
C PRO A 9 25.12 35.57 15.50
N PHE A 10 24.82 35.28 14.24
CA PHE A 10 25.30 34.10 13.52
C PHE A 10 26.72 34.38 12.98
N ALA A 11 27.72 33.67 13.49
CA ALA A 11 29.09 33.73 12.99
C ALA A 11 29.22 32.85 11.73
N LEU A 12 29.55 33.48 10.61
CA LEU A 12 29.91 32.83 9.34
C LEU A 12 31.34 32.26 9.45
N LEU A 13 31.48 30.94 9.36
CA LEU A 13 32.77 30.26 9.18
C LEU A 13 32.91 29.86 7.71
N LEU A 14 33.74 30.60 6.96
CA LEU A 14 34.23 30.21 5.64
C LEU A 14 35.33 29.14 5.81
N GLY A 15 35.04 27.90 5.41
CA GLY A 15 36.02 26.84 5.25
C GLY A 15 36.38 26.66 3.77
N ALA A 16 37.62 26.94 3.41
CA ALA A 16 38.19 26.68 2.09
C ALA A 16 38.50 25.18 1.93
N ALA A 17 37.92 24.53 0.92
CA ALA A 17 38.27 23.17 0.53
C ALA A 17 39.17 23.19 -0.71
N VAL A 18 40.35 22.60 -0.55
CA VAL A 18 41.44 22.44 -1.52
C VAL A 18 41.06 21.41 -2.58
N CYS A 19 41.18 21.77 -3.86
CA CYS A 19 41.09 20.85 -4.99
C CYS A 19 42.39 20.04 -5.12
N SER A 20 42.30 18.71 -5.09
CA SER A 20 43.37 17.82 -5.53
C SER A 20 42.94 17.07 -6.79
N LYS A 21 43.64 17.33 -7.89
CA LYS A 21 43.56 16.60 -9.17
C LYS A 21 44.29 15.25 -9.05
N PRO A 22 43.69 14.14 -9.49
CA PRO A 22 44.46 12.96 -9.87
C PRO A 22 44.88 13.01 -11.34
N THR A 23 46.16 12.72 -11.52
CA THR A 23 46.97 12.74 -12.73
C THR A 23 46.61 11.59 -13.69
N SER A 24 46.57 11.91 -14.98
CA SER A 24 46.46 10.96 -16.10
C SER A 24 47.68 10.04 -16.19
N GLY A 25 47.45 8.74 -16.32
CA GLY A 25 48.46 7.73 -16.66
C GLY A 25 48.09 7.05 -17.98
N VAL A 26 49.04 7.06 -18.90
CA VAL A 26 48.97 6.64 -20.31
C VAL A 26 49.01 5.10 -20.47
N ALA A 27 48.41 4.64 -21.58
CA ALA A 27 48.24 3.27 -22.07
C ALA A 27 49.53 2.44 -22.31
N PRO A 28 49.36 1.16 -22.71
CA PRO A 28 49.70 0.85 -24.10
C PRO A 28 48.66 -0.01 -24.86
N ASP A 29 48.71 0.20 -26.18
CA ASP A 29 48.06 -0.49 -27.30
C ASP A 29 48.18 -2.02 -27.32
N ALA A 30 47.13 -2.67 -27.79
CA ALA A 30 47.22 -3.88 -28.63
C ALA A 30 46.02 -3.96 -29.58
N SER A 31 46.31 -3.73 -30.86
CA SER A 31 45.41 -3.78 -32.01
C SER A 31 44.89 -5.20 -32.32
N ALA A 32 43.63 -5.29 -32.72
CA ALA A 32 43.14 -6.30 -33.67
C ALA A 32 41.99 -5.72 -34.50
N PRO A 33 42.08 -5.65 -35.83
CA PRO A 33 40.98 -5.26 -36.71
C PRO A 33 40.16 -6.51 -37.06
N GLY A 34 38.88 -6.48 -36.70
CA GLY A 34 37.88 -7.45 -37.16
C GLY A 34 36.74 -6.70 -37.83
N ASP A 35 36.79 -6.61 -39.15
CA ASP A 35 35.72 -6.13 -40.02
C ASP A 35 34.41 -6.87 -39.73
N ALA A 36 33.47 -6.18 -39.09
CA ALA A 36 32.06 -6.53 -39.10
C ALA A 36 31.29 -5.33 -39.63
N ALA A 37 31.03 -5.37 -40.93
CA ALA A 37 30.25 -4.39 -41.67
C ALA A 37 28.97 -4.03 -40.91
N ALA A 38 28.89 -2.77 -40.49
CA ALA A 38 27.69 -2.13 -39.99
C ALA A 38 26.61 -2.16 -41.08
N ARG A 39 25.69 -3.11 -40.98
CA ARG A 39 24.36 -2.94 -41.56
C ARG A 39 23.62 -1.98 -40.65
N ALA A 40 23.71 -0.68 -40.99
CA ALA A 40 22.72 0.30 -40.57
C ALA A 40 21.37 -0.18 -41.12
N ALA A 41 20.63 -0.91 -40.29
CA ALA A 41 19.24 -1.18 -40.53
C ALA A 41 18.51 0.17 -40.48
N ASP A 42 17.89 0.45 -41.62
CA ASP A 42 16.96 1.52 -41.89
C ASP A 42 15.97 1.65 -40.72
N ALA A 43 16.21 2.62 -39.83
CA ALA A 43 15.26 3.02 -38.81
C ALA A 43 14.15 3.80 -39.53
N GLY A 44 13.23 3.06 -40.14
CA GLY A 44 11.99 3.61 -40.65
C GLY A 44 11.27 4.40 -39.54
N PRO A 45 10.44 5.39 -39.89
CA PRO A 45 9.75 6.21 -38.90
C PRO A 45 9.00 5.30 -37.94
N ASP A 46 9.39 5.36 -36.66
CA ASP A 46 8.79 4.63 -35.55
C ASP A 46 7.27 4.81 -35.61
N ALA A 47 6.57 3.77 -36.10
CA ALA A 47 5.14 3.67 -35.92
C ALA A 47 4.93 3.70 -34.42
N ALA A 48 4.34 4.79 -33.90
CA ALA A 48 4.14 5.01 -32.48
C ALA A 48 3.60 3.73 -31.84
N GLU A 49 4.47 3.01 -31.12
CA GLU A 49 4.13 1.74 -30.50
C GLU A 49 3.02 2.04 -29.48
N GLU A 50 1.84 1.49 -29.73
CA GLU A 50 0.66 1.79 -28.94
C GLU A 50 0.88 1.29 -27.50
N VAL A 51 0.72 2.20 -26.54
CA VAL A 51 1.03 1.94 -25.13
C VAL A 51 -0.10 1.13 -24.52
N HIS A 52 0.11 -0.17 -24.34
CA HIS A 52 -0.90 -1.09 -23.79
C HIS A 52 -0.67 -1.45 -22.32
N SER A 53 -1.76 -1.73 -21.60
CA SER A 53 -1.71 -2.25 -20.23
C SER A 53 -1.05 -3.63 -20.18
N VAL A 54 -0.32 -3.92 -19.09
CA VAL A 54 0.23 -5.27 -18.85
C VAL A 54 -0.83 -6.36 -18.72
N TYR A 55 -2.07 -5.98 -18.39
CA TYR A 55 -3.21 -6.90 -18.45
C TYR A 55 -3.96 -6.66 -19.76
N PRO A 56 -4.14 -7.69 -20.58
CA PRO A 56 -4.84 -7.55 -21.85
C PRO A 56 -6.32 -7.19 -21.64
N ASP A 57 -6.95 -6.73 -22.70
CA ASP A 57 -8.40 -6.67 -22.77
C ASP A 57 -8.99 -8.09 -22.71
N LEU A 58 -10.18 -8.22 -22.13
CA LEU A 58 -10.84 -9.52 -22.04
C LEU A 58 -11.43 -9.92 -23.38
N GLU A 59 -10.98 -11.04 -23.93
CA GLU A 59 -11.69 -11.77 -24.96
C GLU A 59 -12.65 -12.79 -24.33
N GLY A 60 -13.94 -12.70 -24.68
CA GLY A 60 -14.97 -13.61 -24.19
C GLY A 60 -15.50 -13.33 -22.77
N ALA A 61 -16.29 -14.26 -22.24
CA ALA A 61 -16.96 -14.10 -20.95
C ALA A 61 -15.97 -14.19 -19.76
N PRO A 62 -16.06 -13.32 -18.74
CA PRO A 62 -15.15 -13.36 -17.59
C PRO A 62 -15.17 -14.67 -16.80
N GLU A 63 -14.10 -14.96 -16.06
CA GLU A 63 -14.07 -16.13 -15.17
C GLU A 63 -15.11 -15.99 -14.03
N PRO A 64 -15.96 -17.01 -13.78
CA PRO A 64 -17.00 -16.94 -12.75
C PRO A 64 -16.48 -16.65 -11.34
N LEU A 65 -15.30 -17.20 -10.97
CA LEU A 65 -14.68 -16.95 -9.67
C LEU A 65 -14.20 -15.49 -9.55
N ALA A 66 -13.68 -14.90 -10.64
CA ALA A 66 -13.26 -13.51 -10.67
C ALA A 66 -14.46 -12.57 -10.47
N LEU A 67 -15.55 -12.80 -11.21
CA LEU A 67 -16.80 -12.05 -11.07
C LEU A 67 -17.30 -12.07 -9.63
N ARG A 68 -17.37 -13.25 -9.01
CA ARG A 68 -17.89 -13.41 -7.64
C ARG A 68 -17.04 -12.67 -6.62
N LEU A 69 -15.72 -12.84 -6.66
CA LEU A 69 -14.81 -12.18 -5.73
C LEU A 69 -14.83 -10.66 -5.90
N CYS A 70 -14.73 -10.17 -7.13
CA CYS A 70 -14.68 -8.74 -7.41
C CYS A 70 -16.02 -8.04 -7.08
N ALA A 71 -17.15 -8.69 -7.31
CA ALA A 71 -18.45 -8.20 -6.86
C ALA A 71 -18.53 -8.12 -5.33
N ALA A 72 -18.05 -9.15 -4.61
CA ALA A 72 -18.02 -9.13 -3.15
C ALA A 72 -17.14 -8.00 -2.58
N LEU A 73 -15.98 -7.74 -3.19
CA LEU A 73 -15.02 -6.74 -2.69
C LEU A 73 -15.41 -5.28 -3.00
N HIS A 74 -16.09 -5.04 -4.12
CA HIS A 74 -16.37 -3.70 -4.65
C HIS A 74 -17.85 -3.36 -4.75
N GLU A 75 -18.65 -4.23 -5.36
CA GLU A 75 -20.06 -3.93 -5.62
C GLU A 75 -20.91 -4.09 -4.36
N ALA A 76 -20.68 -5.14 -3.56
CA ALA A 76 -21.49 -5.40 -2.38
C ALA A 76 -21.38 -4.29 -1.32
N PRO A 77 -20.19 -3.78 -0.95
CA PRO A 77 -20.08 -2.65 -0.04
C PRO A 77 -20.74 -1.39 -0.60
N GLU A 78 -20.57 -1.09 -1.88
CA GLU A 78 -21.18 0.10 -2.49
C GLU A 78 -22.70 -0.02 -2.61
N ALA A 79 -23.22 -1.19 -2.99
CA ALA A 79 -24.65 -1.45 -2.99
C ALA A 79 -25.25 -1.25 -1.61
N ARG A 80 -24.55 -1.70 -0.55
CA ARG A 80 -24.98 -1.51 0.83
C ARG A 80 -24.93 -0.04 1.25
N ARG A 81 -23.87 0.70 0.87
CA ARG A 81 -23.80 2.16 1.10
C ARG A 81 -24.97 2.89 0.44
N ALA A 82 -25.21 2.59 -0.83
CA ALA A 82 -26.31 3.17 -1.62
C ALA A 82 -27.68 2.91 -0.97
N GLU A 83 -27.91 1.69 -0.49
CA GLU A 83 -29.11 1.33 0.27
C GLU A 83 -29.23 2.14 1.57
N CYS A 84 -28.17 2.19 2.37
CA CYS A 84 -28.14 2.94 3.63
C CYS A 84 -28.38 4.45 3.42
N CYS A 85 -27.87 5.01 2.33
CA CYS A 85 -27.95 6.44 2.03
C CYS A 85 -29.16 6.83 1.18
N HIS A 86 -29.93 5.89 0.67
CA HIS A 86 -30.97 6.13 -0.35
C HIS A 86 -30.44 6.92 -1.57
N GLU A 87 -29.22 6.61 -1.98
CA GLU A 87 -28.54 7.27 -3.09
C GLU A 87 -28.23 6.25 -4.20
N PRO A 88 -28.02 6.69 -5.45
CA PRO A 88 -27.50 5.81 -6.50
C PRO A 88 -26.14 5.22 -6.13
N LYS A 89 -25.82 4.02 -6.61
CA LYS A 89 -24.48 3.43 -6.44
C LYS A 89 -23.42 4.34 -7.06
N GLY A 90 -22.32 4.52 -6.34
CA GLY A 90 -21.10 5.17 -6.82
C GLY A 90 -20.37 4.33 -7.87
N VAL A 91 -19.35 4.94 -8.47
CA VAL A 91 -18.46 4.25 -9.40
C VAL A 91 -17.53 3.34 -8.60
N VAL A 92 -17.50 2.06 -8.96
CA VAL A 92 -16.63 1.05 -8.35
C VAL A 92 -15.74 0.39 -9.38
N MET A 93 -14.60 -0.15 -8.93
CA MET A 93 -13.59 -0.75 -9.80
C MET A 93 -13.79 -2.26 -10.01
N ALA A 94 -15.04 -2.73 -9.95
CA ALA A 94 -15.37 -4.15 -10.06
C ALA A 94 -15.04 -4.72 -11.45
N SER A 95 -15.21 -3.94 -12.52
CA SER A 95 -14.86 -4.33 -13.88
C SER A 95 -13.36 -4.53 -14.07
N GLU A 96 -12.53 -3.62 -13.56
CA GLU A 96 -11.07 -3.73 -13.63
C GLU A 96 -10.55 -4.89 -12.79
N CYS A 97 -11.08 -5.07 -11.58
CA CYS A 97 -10.80 -6.26 -10.78
C CYS A 97 -11.12 -7.55 -11.56
N THR A 98 -12.32 -7.62 -12.16
CA THR A 98 -12.78 -8.80 -12.90
C THR A 98 -11.87 -9.08 -14.10
N ARG A 99 -11.52 -8.04 -14.88
CA ARG A 99 -10.64 -8.14 -16.04
C ARG A 99 -9.28 -8.70 -15.68
N MET A 100 -8.61 -8.10 -14.70
CA MET A 100 -7.25 -8.47 -14.34
C MET A 100 -7.19 -9.86 -13.70
N LEU A 101 -8.13 -10.17 -12.80
CA LEU A 101 -8.19 -11.48 -12.16
C LEU A 101 -8.58 -12.59 -13.15
N THR A 102 -9.50 -12.34 -14.09
CA THR A 102 -9.82 -13.27 -15.19
C THR A 102 -8.58 -13.57 -16.03
N ALA A 103 -7.84 -12.54 -16.44
CA ALA A 103 -6.61 -12.72 -17.21
C ALA A 103 -5.54 -13.52 -16.44
N ALA A 104 -5.38 -13.27 -15.13
CA ALA A 104 -4.44 -14.00 -14.28
C ALA A 104 -4.83 -15.47 -14.07
N LEU A 105 -6.13 -15.75 -13.84
CA LEU A 105 -6.66 -17.10 -13.70
C LEU A 105 -6.50 -17.91 -15.00
N ARG A 106 -6.84 -17.32 -16.15
CA ARG A 106 -6.73 -17.98 -17.46
C ARG A 106 -5.29 -18.30 -17.84
N SER A 107 -4.36 -17.39 -17.56
CA SER A 107 -2.93 -17.65 -17.75
C SER A 107 -2.34 -18.57 -16.69
N LYS A 108 -3.16 -19.07 -15.74
CA LYS A 108 -2.76 -19.88 -14.60
C LYS A 108 -1.67 -19.25 -13.74
N ALA A 109 -1.57 -17.92 -13.77
CA ALA A 109 -0.60 -17.14 -12.98
C ALA A 109 -1.02 -17.06 -11.50
N VAL A 110 -2.31 -17.25 -11.23
CA VAL A 110 -2.86 -17.32 -9.89
C VAL A 110 -3.85 -18.47 -9.77
N THR A 111 -4.11 -18.89 -8.54
CA THR A 111 -5.24 -19.73 -8.16
C THR A 111 -6.08 -19.02 -7.09
N VAL A 112 -7.37 -19.33 -7.08
CA VAL A 112 -8.34 -18.90 -6.06
C VAL A 112 -9.24 -20.09 -5.77
N LEU A 113 -9.53 -20.34 -4.49
CA LEU A 113 -10.42 -21.42 -4.06
C LEU A 113 -11.82 -20.89 -3.82
N GLU A 114 -12.84 -21.61 -4.31
CA GLU A 114 -14.24 -21.20 -4.18
C GLU A 114 -14.67 -21.09 -2.71
N ALA A 115 -14.24 -22.02 -1.86
CA ALA A 115 -14.52 -22.01 -0.42
C ALA A 115 -13.95 -20.77 0.29
N ASP A 116 -12.79 -20.28 -0.13
CA ASP A 116 -12.17 -19.08 0.45
C ASP A 116 -12.95 -17.80 0.04
N ILE A 117 -13.43 -17.75 -1.21
CA ILE A 117 -14.32 -16.65 -1.67
C ILE A 117 -15.61 -16.65 -0.86
N GLU A 118 -16.20 -17.81 -0.59
CA GLU A 118 -17.42 -17.93 0.20
C GLU A 118 -17.20 -17.41 1.63
N ALA A 119 -16.13 -17.88 2.30
CA ALA A 119 -15.76 -17.43 3.64
C ALA A 119 -15.55 -15.91 3.70
N CYS A 120 -14.83 -15.34 2.71
CA CYS A 120 -14.65 -13.90 2.59
C CYS A 120 -15.99 -13.17 2.39
N THR A 121 -16.84 -13.64 1.47
CA THR A 121 -18.15 -13.03 1.18
C THR A 121 -19.05 -13.02 2.41
N THR A 122 -19.12 -14.13 3.16
CA THR A 122 -19.87 -14.20 4.42
C THR A 122 -19.29 -13.26 5.49
N ALA A 123 -17.97 -13.09 5.56
CA ALA A 123 -17.35 -12.15 6.48
C ALA A 123 -17.64 -10.69 6.11
N LEU A 124 -17.60 -10.35 4.82
CA LEU A 124 -17.96 -9.02 4.32
C LEU A 124 -19.44 -8.71 4.57
N ALA A 125 -20.35 -9.64 4.29
CA ALA A 125 -21.78 -9.48 4.58
C ALA A 125 -22.04 -9.15 6.06
N ARG A 126 -21.32 -9.81 6.99
CA ARG A 126 -21.39 -9.49 8.41
C ARG A 126 -20.82 -8.10 8.74
N THR A 127 -19.69 -7.75 8.12
CA THR A 127 -19.04 -6.44 8.32
C THR A 127 -19.93 -5.28 7.88
N TYR A 128 -20.72 -5.47 6.81
CA TYR A 128 -21.58 -4.45 6.24
C TYR A 128 -23.08 -4.64 6.56
N ALA A 129 -23.44 -5.48 7.54
CA ALA A 129 -24.84 -5.76 7.87
C ALA A 129 -25.62 -4.51 8.35
N GLY A 130 -24.93 -3.53 8.96
CA GLY A 130 -25.50 -2.24 9.39
C GLY A 130 -25.26 -1.08 8.42
N CYS A 131 -25.53 0.15 8.89
CA CYS A 131 -25.24 1.41 8.19
C CYS A 131 -24.30 2.33 9.00
N ASP A 132 -23.94 1.93 10.21
CA ASP A 132 -23.08 2.66 11.15
C ASP A 132 -21.63 2.81 10.67
N TRP A 133 -21.19 1.96 9.74
CA TRP A 133 -19.88 2.01 9.09
C TRP A 133 -19.80 3.05 7.96
N VAL A 134 -20.93 3.59 7.50
CA VAL A 134 -20.97 4.49 6.35
C VAL A 134 -20.33 5.83 6.73
N GLY A 135 -19.13 6.06 6.18
CA GLY A 135 -18.35 7.26 6.41
C GLY A 135 -17.12 7.33 5.51
N PRO A 136 -16.17 8.24 5.81
CA PRO A 136 -14.96 8.44 5.01
C PRO A 136 -13.99 7.25 5.07
N PHE A 137 -14.02 6.47 6.14
CA PHE A 137 -13.09 5.36 6.35
C PHE A 137 -13.88 4.06 6.45
N PRO A 138 -13.96 3.28 5.36
CA PRO A 138 -14.63 1.98 5.40
C PRO A 138 -13.93 1.06 6.41
N PRO A 139 -14.62 0.05 6.95
CA PRO A 139 -14.00 -1.00 7.73
C PRO A 139 -12.85 -1.68 6.97
N ASP A 140 -11.86 -2.15 7.72
CA ASP A 140 -10.80 -3.00 7.19
C ASP A 140 -11.39 -4.29 6.60
N LEU A 141 -10.65 -4.91 5.69
CA LEU A 141 -11.06 -6.20 5.17
C LEU A 141 -11.03 -7.26 6.28
N PRO A 142 -12.04 -8.14 6.36
CA PRO A 142 -12.01 -9.26 7.28
C PRO A 142 -10.83 -10.19 6.98
N ALA A 143 -10.26 -10.81 8.01
CA ALA A 143 -9.15 -11.76 7.86
C ALA A 143 -9.45 -12.93 6.90
N ALA A 144 -10.73 -13.32 6.75
CA ALA A 144 -11.15 -14.33 5.79
C ALA A 144 -10.94 -13.92 4.32
N CYS A 145 -10.73 -12.62 4.04
CA CYS A 145 -10.45 -12.09 2.72
C CYS A 145 -8.95 -11.91 2.44
N HIS A 146 -8.07 -12.23 3.39
CA HIS A 146 -6.62 -12.09 3.24
C HIS A 146 -6.03 -13.28 2.49
N GLY A 147 -5.07 -12.99 1.61
CA GLY A 147 -4.37 -14.02 0.84
C GLY A 147 -5.25 -14.91 -0.04
N LEU A 148 -6.42 -14.47 -0.51
CA LEU A 148 -7.31 -15.27 -1.38
C LEU A 148 -6.68 -15.65 -2.73
N VAL A 149 -5.84 -14.76 -3.27
CA VAL A 149 -5.16 -14.95 -4.56
C VAL A 149 -3.78 -15.51 -4.30
N LYS A 150 -3.51 -16.73 -4.80
CA LYS A 150 -2.22 -17.41 -4.63
C LYS A 150 -1.47 -17.45 -5.94
N GLY A 151 -0.26 -16.89 -5.97
CA GLY A 151 0.59 -16.91 -7.15
C GLY A 151 1.20 -18.27 -7.43
N THR A 152 1.43 -18.55 -8.71
CA THR A 152 2.00 -19.81 -9.21
C THR A 152 3.30 -19.60 -9.98
N ILE A 153 3.64 -18.36 -10.34
CA ILE A 153 4.80 -18.03 -11.15
C ILE A 153 6.08 -18.19 -10.33
N PRO A 154 7.03 -19.06 -10.73
CA PRO A 154 8.23 -19.29 -9.95
C PRO A 154 9.21 -18.11 -10.03
N LEU A 155 10.18 -18.10 -9.11
CA LEU A 155 11.28 -17.13 -9.11
C LEU A 155 11.99 -17.08 -10.48
N GLY A 156 12.35 -15.87 -10.91
CA GLY A 156 13.02 -15.58 -12.17
C GLY A 156 12.09 -15.44 -13.38
N GLN A 157 10.81 -15.75 -13.26
CA GLN A 157 9.86 -15.67 -14.37
C GLN A 157 9.16 -14.29 -14.45
N ARG A 158 8.64 -13.98 -15.64
CA ARG A 158 7.90 -12.73 -15.92
C ARG A 158 6.58 -12.69 -15.15
N CYS A 159 6.21 -11.52 -14.65
CA CYS A 159 4.98 -11.31 -13.89
C CYS A 159 4.39 -9.92 -14.15
N ARG A 160 3.11 -9.75 -13.82
CA ARG A 160 2.35 -8.49 -13.90
C ARG A 160 1.92 -7.96 -12.52
N SER A 161 2.05 -8.80 -11.50
CA SER A 161 1.72 -8.49 -10.12
C SER A 161 2.52 -9.42 -9.21
N ALA A 162 2.85 -8.97 -8.01
CA ALA A 162 3.43 -9.77 -6.95
C ALA A 162 2.49 -10.91 -6.52
N LEU A 163 1.17 -10.74 -6.63
CA LEU A 163 0.20 -11.80 -6.36
C LEU A 163 0.27 -12.96 -7.36
N GLU A 164 0.90 -12.77 -8.54
CA GLU A 164 1.15 -13.86 -9.49
C GLU A 164 2.38 -14.69 -9.10
N CYS A 165 3.29 -14.14 -8.30
CA CYS A 165 4.51 -14.82 -7.91
C CYS A 165 4.26 -15.85 -6.80
N ALA A 166 4.89 -17.01 -6.90
CA ALA A 166 4.76 -18.09 -5.93
C ALA A 166 5.46 -17.75 -4.61
N GLY A 167 4.85 -18.18 -3.50
CA GLY A 167 5.40 -17.99 -2.16
C GLY A 167 5.57 -16.51 -1.81
N LYS A 168 6.72 -16.13 -1.24
CA LYS A 168 7.04 -14.75 -0.83
C LYS A 168 7.73 -13.91 -1.89
N ALA A 169 7.77 -14.38 -3.14
CA ALA A 169 8.41 -13.65 -4.22
C ALA A 169 7.59 -12.40 -4.59
N ARG A 170 8.27 -11.31 -4.95
CA ARG A 170 7.63 -10.07 -5.41
C ARG A 170 7.92 -9.84 -6.88
N CYS A 171 6.97 -9.25 -7.60
CA CYS A 171 7.17 -8.83 -8.97
C CYS A 171 8.00 -7.52 -9.04
N LYS A 172 9.31 -7.64 -9.27
CA LYS A 172 10.23 -6.48 -9.37
C LYS A 172 10.21 -5.87 -10.77
N GLY A 173 10.28 -4.55 -10.85
CA GLY A 173 10.34 -3.80 -12.12
C GLY A 173 9.01 -3.72 -12.87
N VAL A 174 7.91 -4.20 -12.28
CA VAL A 174 6.58 -4.09 -12.88
C VAL A 174 6.10 -2.64 -12.89
N GLY A 175 5.52 -2.21 -14.01
CA GLY A 175 4.86 -0.92 -14.20
C GLY A 175 3.58 -1.06 -15.02
N PRO A 176 2.87 0.06 -15.32
CA PRO A 176 1.58 0.02 -16.03
C PRO A 176 1.63 -0.70 -17.39
N THR A 177 2.78 -0.62 -18.07
CA THR A 177 3.02 -1.15 -19.42
C THR A 177 4.26 -2.05 -19.48
N THR A 178 4.92 -2.31 -18.35
CA THR A 178 6.17 -3.07 -18.28
C THR A 178 6.00 -4.28 -17.38
N LEU A 179 6.25 -5.47 -17.92
CA LEU A 179 6.29 -6.71 -17.15
C LEU A 179 7.48 -6.71 -16.19
N GLY A 180 7.25 -7.15 -14.97
CA GLY A 180 8.30 -7.39 -13.99
C GLY A 180 8.86 -8.80 -14.05
N THR A 181 9.63 -9.15 -13.02
CA THR A 181 10.16 -10.49 -12.78
C THR A 181 9.95 -10.87 -11.32
N CYS A 182 9.47 -12.09 -11.08
CA CYS A 182 9.33 -12.63 -9.73
C CYS A 182 10.72 -12.81 -9.11
N ALA A 183 10.99 -12.08 -8.03
CA ALA A 183 12.28 -12.12 -7.35
C ALA A 183 12.07 -12.19 -5.83
N ALA A 184 13.10 -12.62 -5.11
CA ALA A 184 13.12 -12.52 -3.66
C ALA A 184 13.04 -11.06 -3.21
N ALA A 185 12.70 -10.84 -1.94
CA ALA A 185 12.72 -9.52 -1.33
C ALA A 185 14.10 -8.84 -1.51
N GLY A 186 14.12 -7.52 -1.63
CA GLY A 186 15.35 -6.74 -1.78
C GLY A 186 16.17 -6.70 -0.50
N GLU A 187 17.49 -6.65 -0.63
CA GLU A 187 18.41 -6.50 0.50
C GLU A 187 18.60 -5.03 0.87
N ALA A 188 19.25 -4.76 1.99
CA ALA A 188 19.52 -3.40 2.44
C ALA A 188 20.20 -2.55 1.35
N GLY A 189 19.62 -1.39 1.04
CA GLY A 189 20.08 -0.49 -0.02
C GLY A 189 19.37 -0.66 -1.38
N ASP A 190 18.67 -1.77 -1.60
CA ASP A 190 17.85 -1.96 -2.79
C ASP A 190 16.72 -0.94 -2.85
N SER A 191 16.26 -0.61 -4.05
CA SER A 191 15.09 0.26 -4.24
C SER A 191 13.79 -0.46 -3.88
N CYS A 192 12.87 0.25 -3.22
CA CYS A 192 11.55 -0.27 -2.84
C CYS A 192 10.47 0.81 -2.96
N GLY A 193 9.19 0.42 -2.84
CA GLY A 193 8.06 1.36 -2.87
C GLY A 193 7.85 2.08 -4.20
N GLY A 194 8.40 1.56 -5.30
CA GLY A 194 8.44 2.24 -6.60
C GLY A 194 7.18 2.09 -7.43
N THR A 195 6.43 0.98 -7.31
CA THR A 195 5.21 0.76 -8.10
C THR A 195 4.09 0.17 -7.27
N VAL A 196 2.87 0.62 -7.60
CA VAL A 196 1.62 0.08 -7.08
C VAL A 196 1.38 -1.27 -7.74
N ASP A 197 1.11 -2.29 -6.94
CA ASP A 197 0.73 -3.59 -7.48
C ASP A 197 -0.69 -3.51 -8.05
N PRO A 198 -0.85 -3.63 -9.38
CA PRO A 198 -2.13 -3.31 -9.99
C PRO A 198 -3.19 -4.34 -9.57
N LEU A 199 -2.90 -5.65 -9.68
CA LEU A 199 -3.87 -6.69 -9.27
C LEU A 199 -4.13 -6.62 -7.77
N GLY A 200 -3.08 -6.47 -6.95
CA GLY A 200 -3.18 -6.32 -5.50
C GLY A 200 -4.07 -5.15 -5.08
N THR A 201 -4.03 -4.04 -5.80
CA THR A 201 -4.92 -2.90 -5.58
C THR A 201 -6.37 -3.26 -5.85
N PHE A 202 -6.66 -3.86 -7.01
CA PHE A 202 -8.03 -4.18 -7.40
C PHE A 202 -8.61 -5.37 -6.63
N VAL A 203 -7.82 -6.32 -6.14
CA VAL A 203 -8.33 -7.37 -5.21
C VAL A 203 -8.24 -6.94 -3.74
N ARG A 204 -7.86 -5.67 -3.48
CA ARG A 204 -7.73 -5.09 -2.15
C ARG A 204 -6.83 -5.92 -1.21
N ALA A 205 -5.72 -6.47 -1.72
CA ALA A 205 -4.76 -7.23 -0.93
C ALA A 205 -3.98 -6.32 0.05
N THR A 206 -4.60 -6.01 1.19
CA THR A 206 -4.01 -5.12 2.21
C THR A 206 -2.81 -5.73 2.94
N ASP A 207 -2.66 -7.05 2.86
CA ASP A 207 -1.56 -7.85 3.40
C ASP A 207 -0.44 -8.11 2.38
N LEU A 208 -0.49 -7.47 1.20
CA LEU A 208 0.47 -7.72 0.12
C LEU A 208 1.93 -7.56 0.56
N GLU A 209 2.27 -6.53 1.33
CA GLU A 209 3.65 -6.32 1.80
C GLU A 209 4.10 -7.37 2.82
N LYS A 210 3.17 -8.02 3.51
CA LYS A 210 3.47 -9.11 4.44
C LYS A 210 3.73 -10.41 3.68
N GLU A 211 2.90 -10.71 2.68
CA GLU A 211 2.96 -11.96 1.92
C GLU A 211 4.02 -11.90 0.82
N HIS A 212 4.21 -10.74 0.17
CA HIS A 212 5.15 -10.49 -0.93
C HIS A 212 6.05 -9.26 -0.66
N PRO A 213 6.88 -9.32 0.39
CA PRO A 213 7.62 -8.15 0.86
C PRO A 213 8.57 -7.59 -0.20
N ALA A 214 8.60 -6.27 -0.33
CA ALA A 214 9.58 -5.59 -1.17
C ALA A 214 11.02 -5.76 -0.66
N CYS A 215 11.20 -5.91 0.65
CA CYS A 215 12.49 -5.91 1.33
C CYS A 215 12.59 -7.08 2.33
N SER A 216 13.78 -7.64 2.52
CA SER A 216 14.03 -8.63 3.58
C SER A 216 13.81 -8.04 4.97
N GLY A 217 14.02 -6.72 5.12
CA GLY A 217 13.65 -5.90 6.27
C GLY A 217 12.36 -5.09 6.03
N TYR A 218 12.50 -3.78 5.84
CA TYR A 218 11.38 -2.88 5.56
C TYR A 218 11.74 -1.82 4.53
N CYS A 219 10.71 -1.20 3.92
CA CYS A 219 10.91 -0.12 2.97
C CYS A 219 10.92 1.25 3.66
N ALA A 220 12.07 1.92 3.67
CA ALA A 220 12.30 3.23 4.26
C ALA A 220 12.77 4.22 3.19
N ARG A 221 11.99 5.27 2.93
CA ARG A 221 12.37 6.33 1.96
C ARG A 221 12.81 5.75 0.60
N PHE A 222 12.01 4.82 0.06
CA PHE A 222 12.25 4.11 -1.19
C PHE A 222 13.51 3.23 -1.22
N LYS A 223 14.07 2.91 -0.05
CA LYS A 223 15.20 1.99 0.09
C LYS A 223 14.91 0.90 1.12
N CYS A 224 15.31 -0.32 0.81
CA CYS A 224 15.27 -1.40 1.75
C CYS A 224 16.24 -1.13 2.88
N ALA A 225 15.78 -1.30 4.11
CA ALA A 225 16.55 -1.06 5.32
C ALA A 225 16.44 -2.25 6.27
N VAL A 226 17.50 -2.47 7.04
CA VAL A 226 17.51 -3.44 8.14
C VAL A 226 16.74 -2.81 9.31
N PRO A 227 15.78 -3.53 9.92
CA PRO A 227 15.13 -3.07 11.13
C PRO A 227 16.16 -2.82 12.24
N ALA A 228 15.98 -1.74 12.98
CA ALA A 228 16.85 -1.33 14.05
C ALA A 228 16.62 -2.21 15.28
N ALA A 229 17.71 -2.77 15.80
CA ALA A 229 17.71 -3.61 16.99
C ALA A 229 17.32 -2.80 18.25
N LYS A 230 17.11 -3.51 19.36
CA LYS A 230 16.84 -2.89 20.67
C LYS A 230 17.88 -1.81 21.01
N ASP A 231 17.39 -0.71 21.58
CA ASP A 231 18.11 0.50 21.99
C ASP A 231 18.74 1.33 20.85
N ALA A 232 18.67 0.86 19.60
CA ALA A 232 19.13 1.60 18.44
C ALA A 232 18.24 2.82 18.14
N ALA A 233 18.82 3.81 17.46
CA ALA A 233 18.12 5.03 17.10
C ALA A 233 17.01 4.76 16.08
N CYS A 234 15.88 5.42 16.25
CA CYS A 234 14.73 5.30 15.36
C CYS A 234 13.97 6.62 15.22
N THR A 235 13.19 6.72 14.16
CA THR A 235 12.24 7.83 13.93
C THR A 235 10.80 7.38 14.09
N GLN A 236 10.49 6.14 13.71
CA GLN A 236 9.15 5.55 13.73
C GLN A 236 9.21 4.09 14.18
N SER A 237 8.11 3.53 14.71
CA SER A 237 8.12 2.14 15.20
C SER A 237 8.38 1.11 14.12
N ARG A 238 8.03 1.40 12.85
CA ARG A 238 8.38 0.55 11.70
C ARG A 238 9.88 0.47 11.43
N ASP A 239 10.68 1.39 11.98
CA ASP A 239 12.13 1.37 11.83
C ASP A 239 12.74 0.26 12.68
N CYS A 240 12.02 -0.26 13.67
CA CYS A 240 12.52 -1.21 14.66
C CYS A 240 12.19 -2.66 14.28
N GLU A 241 12.95 -3.60 14.84
CA GLU A 241 12.66 -5.05 14.75
C GLU A 241 11.25 -5.39 15.30
N ALA A 242 10.70 -6.52 14.84
CA ALA A 242 9.40 -6.99 15.29
C ALA A 242 9.32 -7.13 16.82
N GLY A 243 8.25 -6.64 17.44
CA GLY A 243 8.08 -6.59 18.89
C GLY A 243 8.72 -5.38 19.58
N LEU A 244 9.41 -4.51 18.83
CA LEU A 244 9.94 -3.24 19.32
C LEU A 244 9.11 -2.06 18.81
N GLN A 245 9.13 -0.95 19.57
CA GLN A 245 8.50 0.31 19.20
C GLN A 245 9.48 1.47 19.35
N CYS A 246 9.32 2.50 18.53
CA CYS A 246 10.17 3.68 18.60
C CYS A 246 9.67 4.66 19.66
N ILE A 247 10.32 4.67 20.83
CA ILE A 247 9.92 5.46 21.98
C ILE A 247 11.14 6.27 22.44
N GLY A 248 11.00 7.59 22.51
CA GLY A 248 12.12 8.47 22.86
C GLY A 248 13.30 8.37 21.89
N LYS A 249 13.02 8.13 20.60
CA LYS A 249 14.02 7.91 19.53
C LYS A 249 14.87 6.65 19.69
N LYS A 250 14.41 5.69 20.49
CA LYS A 250 15.04 4.37 20.63
C LYS A 250 14.04 3.24 20.42
N CYS A 251 14.52 2.14 19.85
CA CYS A 251 13.73 0.91 19.72
C CYS A 251 13.66 0.19 21.07
N ILE A 252 12.47 0.11 21.66
CA ILE A 252 12.26 -0.50 22.98
C ILE A 252 11.23 -1.62 22.84
N ALA A 253 11.47 -2.75 23.50
CA ALA A 253 10.50 -3.84 23.56
C ALA A 253 9.21 -3.36 24.22
N LYS A 254 8.12 -3.40 23.46
CA LYS A 254 6.80 -2.99 23.95
C LYS A 254 5.72 -3.65 23.12
N ASP A 255 4.80 -4.31 23.81
CA ASP A 255 3.60 -4.85 23.18
C ASP A 255 2.72 -3.72 22.61
N PRO A 256 1.91 -4.00 21.57
CA PRO A 256 0.93 -3.05 21.08
C PRO A 256 0.08 -2.50 22.23
N ALA A 257 -0.15 -1.19 22.24
CA ALA A 257 -0.88 -0.55 23.33
C ALA A 257 -2.36 -0.97 23.33
N LYS A 258 -2.88 -1.23 24.53
CA LYS A 258 -4.28 -1.62 24.76
C LYS A 258 -5.21 -0.42 24.74
N GLU A 259 -6.51 -0.66 24.75
CA GLU A 259 -7.51 0.41 24.81
C GLU A 259 -7.29 1.33 26.02
N GLY A 260 -7.28 2.64 25.77
CA GLY A 260 -7.03 3.69 26.74
C GLY A 260 -5.55 3.99 27.01
N GLU A 261 -4.64 3.10 26.61
CA GLU A 261 -3.20 3.28 26.81
C GLU A 261 -2.59 4.25 25.80
N ALA A 262 -1.46 4.86 26.17
CA ALA A 262 -0.70 5.72 25.29
C ALA A 262 -0.06 4.92 24.14
N CYS A 263 -0.17 5.43 22.91
CA CYS A 263 0.35 4.82 21.69
C CYS A 263 1.54 5.60 21.08
N PRO A 264 2.70 5.65 21.75
CA PRO A 264 3.89 6.24 21.16
C PRO A 264 4.28 5.45 19.90
N GLY A 265 4.39 6.15 18.76
CA GLY A 265 4.68 5.50 17.48
C GLY A 265 3.48 4.85 16.80
N SER A 266 2.25 5.17 17.24
CA SER A 266 0.99 4.79 16.58
C SER A 266 0.70 3.29 16.47
N VAL A 267 1.25 2.48 17.37
CA VAL A 267 1.01 1.02 17.41
C VAL A 267 -0.01 0.69 18.49
N CYS A 268 -1.12 0.06 18.08
CA CYS A 268 -2.21 -0.39 18.94
C CYS A 268 -2.52 -1.86 18.68
N GLU A 269 -3.21 -2.51 19.62
CA GLU A 269 -3.78 -3.84 19.37
C GLU A 269 -4.73 -3.84 18.15
N PRO A 270 -4.91 -4.98 17.46
CA PRO A 270 -5.81 -5.08 16.32
C PRO A 270 -7.23 -4.57 16.65
N GLY A 271 -7.81 -3.77 15.75
CA GLY A 271 -9.13 -3.16 15.92
C GLY A 271 -9.11 -1.81 16.67
N LEU A 272 -7.96 -1.37 17.18
CA LEU A 272 -7.79 -0.06 17.80
C LEU A 272 -7.04 0.90 16.88
N SER A 273 -7.29 2.20 17.05
CA SER A 273 -6.58 3.27 16.34
C SER A 273 -5.92 4.24 17.33
N CYS A 274 -4.73 4.72 17.00
CA CYS A 274 -4.04 5.72 17.80
C CYS A 274 -4.64 7.12 17.53
N LEU A 275 -5.56 7.56 18.39
CA LEU A 275 -6.22 8.86 18.30
C LEU A 275 -5.82 9.73 19.49
N GLN A 276 -5.32 10.94 19.20
CA GLN A 276 -4.88 11.89 20.23
C GLN A 276 -3.86 11.27 21.20
N GLY A 277 -3.00 10.38 20.71
CA GLY A 277 -1.95 9.73 21.49
C GLY A 277 -2.42 8.57 22.37
N LYS A 278 -3.68 8.11 22.24
CA LYS A 278 -4.18 6.90 22.90
C LYS A 278 -4.77 5.89 21.92
N CYS A 279 -4.63 4.61 22.21
CA CYS A 279 -5.35 3.57 21.49
C CYS A 279 -6.81 3.57 21.92
N VAL A 280 -7.72 3.70 20.96
CA VAL A 280 -9.16 3.66 21.22
C VAL A 280 -9.85 2.87 20.11
N ALA A 281 -10.94 2.19 20.47
CA ALA A 281 -11.86 1.66 19.48
C ALA A 281 -12.55 2.82 18.76
N ARG A 282 -12.87 2.63 17.47
CA ARG A 282 -13.76 3.58 16.76
C ARG A 282 -15.13 3.54 17.43
N ARG A 283 -15.64 4.73 17.73
CA ARG A 283 -16.89 4.97 18.43
C ARG A 283 -18.08 4.50 17.59
N ALA A 284 -19.03 3.87 18.27
CA ALA A 284 -20.30 3.45 17.70
C ALA A 284 -21.23 4.65 17.47
N GLU A 285 -22.29 4.41 16.71
CA GLU A 285 -23.33 5.39 16.45
C GLU A 285 -23.89 6.02 17.75
N GLY A 286 -24.20 7.32 17.69
CA GLY A 286 -24.74 8.11 18.79
C GLY A 286 -23.71 8.64 19.79
N GLN A 287 -22.50 8.05 19.83
CA GLN A 287 -21.45 8.49 20.75
C GLN A 287 -20.90 9.87 20.34
N ARG A 288 -20.54 10.71 21.33
CA ARG A 288 -19.95 12.04 21.08
C ARG A 288 -18.66 11.90 20.28
N CYS A 289 -18.34 12.85 19.41
CA CYS A 289 -17.11 12.86 18.62
C CYS A 289 -16.60 14.29 18.37
N THR A 290 -15.34 14.44 17.99
CA THR A 290 -14.80 15.72 17.49
C THR A 290 -14.30 15.65 16.05
N THR A 291 -13.87 14.47 15.60
CA THR A 291 -13.33 14.20 14.26
C THR A 291 -13.92 12.92 13.67
N ASP A 292 -13.90 12.79 12.34
CA ASP A 292 -14.42 11.59 11.66
C ASP A 292 -13.65 10.32 12.02
N PHE A 293 -12.34 10.43 12.32
CA PHE A 293 -11.49 9.29 12.71
C PHE A 293 -11.94 8.61 14.01
N GLU A 294 -12.67 9.33 14.88
CA GLU A 294 -13.19 8.77 16.12
C GLU A 294 -14.36 7.82 15.90
N CYS A 295 -15.09 7.91 14.79
CA CYS A 295 -16.37 7.21 14.58
C CYS A 295 -16.23 6.07 13.60
N MET A 296 -17.00 4.98 13.72
CA MET A 296 -17.08 3.94 12.67
C MET A 296 -17.63 4.48 11.33
N GLY A 297 -18.62 5.36 11.39
CA GLY A 297 -19.12 6.12 10.25
C GLY A 297 -18.37 7.43 10.10
N GLY A 298 -19.03 8.55 10.38
CA GLY A 298 -18.43 9.88 10.47
C GLY A 298 -18.90 10.65 11.69
N CYS A 299 -18.22 11.75 12.00
CA CYS A 299 -18.62 12.68 13.04
C CYS A 299 -19.58 13.72 12.47
N VAL A 300 -20.87 13.56 12.76
CA VAL A 300 -21.94 14.44 12.27
C VAL A 300 -22.23 15.53 13.30
N LYS A 301 -22.18 16.78 12.86
CA LYS A 301 -22.49 17.98 13.64
C LYS A 301 -23.82 18.56 13.15
N ALA A 302 -24.51 19.32 14.01
CA ALA A 302 -25.67 20.09 13.55
C ALA A 302 -25.24 21.12 12.48
N ALA A 303 -26.13 21.45 11.54
CA ALA A 303 -25.80 22.31 10.39
C ALA A 303 -25.19 23.66 10.80
N ASP A 304 -25.67 24.25 11.89
CA ASP A 304 -25.21 25.54 12.40
C ASP A 304 -24.10 25.43 13.48
N ALA A 305 -23.58 24.22 13.70
CA ALA A 305 -22.55 24.00 14.69
C ALA A 305 -21.19 24.50 14.17
N GLY A 306 -20.56 25.41 14.90
CA GLY A 306 -19.20 25.86 14.61
C GLY A 306 -18.20 24.70 14.57
N ALA A 307 -17.05 24.91 13.90
CA ALA A 307 -16.02 23.87 13.70
C ALA A 307 -15.55 23.19 15.00
N THR A 308 -15.59 23.89 16.13
CA THR A 308 -15.16 23.42 17.45
C THR A 308 -16.24 22.64 18.22
N THR A 309 -17.48 22.64 17.75
CA THR A 309 -18.58 21.95 18.44
C THR A 309 -18.46 20.44 18.23
N ALA A 310 -18.61 19.68 19.32
CA ALA A 310 -18.61 18.23 19.26
C ALA A 310 -19.85 17.72 18.52
N GLY A 311 -19.65 16.70 17.68
CA GLY A 311 -20.73 16.01 16.98
C GLY A 311 -21.13 14.72 17.69
N LYS A 312 -21.91 13.91 16.98
CA LYS A 312 -22.17 12.50 17.30
C LYS A 312 -21.73 11.64 16.13
N CYS A 313 -21.23 10.46 16.43
CA CYS A 313 -20.96 9.45 15.43
C CYS A 313 -22.28 9.01 14.80
N ALA A 314 -22.33 9.03 13.48
CA ALA A 314 -23.47 8.59 12.70
C ALA A 314 -23.01 8.26 11.27
N MET A 315 -23.92 7.67 10.50
CA MET A 315 -23.75 7.54 9.06
C MET A 315 -23.52 8.91 8.40
N LYS A 316 -22.58 8.99 7.45
CA LYS A 316 -22.23 10.20 6.70
C LYS A 316 -22.19 9.93 5.19
N CYS A 317 -23.31 10.17 4.52
CA CYS A 317 -23.54 9.82 3.11
C CYS A 317 -22.89 10.75 2.08
N GLY A 318 -22.73 12.04 2.41
CA GLY A 318 -22.17 13.05 1.48
C GLY A 318 -20.65 13.01 1.31
N ILE A 319 -19.99 11.88 1.58
CA ILE A 319 -18.56 11.69 1.35
C ILE A 319 -18.42 10.56 0.33
N ARG A 320 -18.15 10.92 -0.91
CA ARG A 320 -17.74 10.04 -2.00
C ARG A 320 -16.48 10.62 -2.63
#